data_AF-A0A0L0CAU5-F1
#
_entry.id   AF-A0A0L0CAU5-F1
#
_cell.length_a   1.000
_cell.length_b   1.000
_cell.length_c   1.000
_cell.angle_alpha   90.00
_cell.angle_beta   90.00
_cell.angle_gamma   90.00
#
_symmetry.space_group_name_H-M   'P 1'
#
loop_
_entity.id
_entity.type
_entity.pdbx_description
1 polymer ?
#
loop_
_entity_poly.entity_id
_entity_poly.type
_entity_poly.pdbx_seq_one_letter_code
_entity_poly.pdbx_strand_id
1 'polypeptide(L)'
;MIINLFSKIEIDLKDAAICVKFHLEREKNPHKFNSRMKNKLWYFEYATSETFAASCKNLHEHIEIVCDGVSLDLANGPHLQGVALLNIPYTHGGSNLWGEHLSQKRIRKSAGPFRKGKKLKSSDKELSATSFNSVDLSVATQDFGDRLIEVIGLENCLHMGQVRTGLRASGRRLAQCSEVIIKTRKTFPMQIDGEPWMQQPCTSKDQSMDLSIN
;
A
#
# COMPACT_ATOMS: atom_id res chain seq x y z
N MET A 1 -11.39 7.01 -13.68
CA MET A 1 -10.07 7.59 -14.05
C MET A 1 -9.17 6.44 -14.38
N ILE A 2 -8.64 6.37 -15.60
CA ILE A 2 -7.72 5.31 -16.02
C ILE A 2 -6.30 5.81 -15.79
N ILE A 3 -5.49 5.07 -15.04
CA ILE A 3 -4.10 5.39 -14.77
C ILE A 3 -3.25 4.21 -15.22
N ASN A 4 -2.47 4.45 -16.28
CA ASN A 4 -1.65 3.42 -16.94
C ASN A 4 -0.18 3.45 -16.52
N LEU A 5 0.24 4.48 -15.77
CA LEU A 5 1.62 4.63 -15.32
C LEU A 5 1.64 5.25 -13.93
N PHE A 6 2.12 4.49 -12.96
CA PHE A 6 2.38 4.93 -11.59
C PHE A 6 3.50 4.07 -11.00
N SER A 7 4.24 4.62 -10.06
CA SER A 7 5.17 3.84 -9.23
C SER A 7 4.47 3.35 -7.97
N LYS A 8 3.67 4.24 -7.36
CA LYS A 8 2.95 4.00 -6.12
C LYS A 8 1.67 4.82 -6.03
N ILE A 9 0.61 4.17 -5.57
CA ILE A 9 -0.61 4.86 -5.11
C ILE A 9 -0.84 4.52 -3.63
N GLU A 10 -1.20 5.52 -2.85
CA GLU A 10 -1.62 5.35 -1.46
C GLU A 10 -3.04 5.89 -1.27
N ILE A 11 -3.86 5.12 -0.56
CA ILE A 11 -5.27 5.40 -0.33
C ILE A 11 -5.52 5.43 1.16
N ASP A 12 -6.11 6.54 1.61
CA ASP A 12 -6.56 6.79 2.97
C ASP A 12 -5.57 6.27 4.01
N LEU A 13 -4.36 6.83 3.99
CA LEU A 13 -3.42 6.73 5.07
C LEU A 13 -3.31 8.08 5.75
N LYS A 14 -2.88 8.05 7.01
CA LYS A 14 -2.46 9.25 7.72
C LYS A 14 -1.46 10.07 6.90
N ASP A 15 -0.52 9.42 6.22
CA ASP A 15 0.43 10.09 5.31
C ASP A 15 -0.27 10.74 4.10
N ALA A 16 -1.18 10.04 3.41
CA ALA A 16 -1.93 10.63 2.28
C ALA A 16 -2.76 11.85 2.73
N ALA A 17 -3.42 11.75 3.88
CA ALA A 17 -4.19 12.85 4.45
C ALA A 17 -3.30 14.05 4.82
N ILE A 18 -2.14 13.80 5.45
CA ILE A 18 -1.15 14.84 5.74
C ILE A 18 -0.65 15.47 4.45
N CYS A 19 -0.34 14.67 3.42
CA CYS A 19 0.10 15.17 2.12
C CYS A 19 -0.93 16.11 1.50
N VAL A 20 -2.22 15.73 1.50
CA VAL A 20 -3.31 16.59 1.02
C VAL A 20 -3.37 17.90 1.80
N LYS A 21 -3.40 17.86 3.15
CA LYS A 21 -3.49 19.09 3.95
C LYS A 21 -2.25 19.96 3.79
N PHE A 22 -1.07 19.36 3.78
CA PHE A 22 0.18 20.06 3.58
C PHE A 22 0.19 20.77 2.23
N HIS A 23 -0.26 20.09 1.17
CA HIS A 23 -0.39 20.67 -0.16
C HIS A 23 -1.36 21.87 -0.16
N LEU A 24 -2.59 21.68 0.35
CA LEU A 24 -3.60 22.74 0.41
C LEU A 24 -3.16 23.96 1.24
N GLU A 25 -2.53 23.73 2.39
CA GLU A 25 -2.03 24.82 3.24
C GLU A 25 -0.85 25.54 2.60
N ARG A 26 0.01 24.81 1.87
CA ARG A 26 1.12 25.40 1.12
C ARG A 26 0.64 26.27 -0.02
N GLU A 27 -0.39 25.83 -0.76
CA GLU A 27 -1.02 26.64 -1.81
C GLU A 27 -1.66 27.92 -1.24
N LYS A 28 -2.38 27.80 -0.11
CA LYS A 28 -3.01 28.94 0.56
C LYS A 28 -2.00 29.91 1.18
N ASN A 29 -0.92 29.39 1.78
CA ASN A 29 0.00 30.16 2.61
C ASN A 29 1.48 29.89 2.25
N PRO A 30 1.94 30.16 1.01
CA PRO A 30 3.26 29.74 0.54
C PRO A 30 4.43 30.27 1.38
N HIS A 31 4.28 31.46 1.96
CA HIS A 31 5.29 32.07 2.85
C HIS A 31 5.56 31.27 4.14
N LYS A 32 4.61 30.44 4.60
CA LYS A 32 4.79 29.57 5.78
C LYS A 32 5.63 28.33 5.47
N PHE A 33 5.77 27.97 4.19
CA PHE A 33 6.38 26.71 3.72
C PHE A 33 7.72 26.91 2.98
N ASN A 34 8.41 28.02 3.29
CA ASN A 34 9.62 28.45 2.59
C ASN A 34 10.95 27.88 3.13
N SER A 35 10.89 26.97 4.10
CA SER A 35 12.09 26.37 4.69
C SER A 35 11.90 24.90 5.00
N ARG A 36 12.92 24.08 4.74
CA ARG A 36 12.92 22.63 5.03
C ARG A 36 12.60 22.34 6.50
N MET A 37 13.14 23.14 7.43
CA MET A 37 12.90 22.94 8.86
C MET A 37 11.45 23.26 9.25
N LYS A 38 10.89 24.35 8.73
CA LYS A 38 9.47 24.70 8.92
C LYS A 38 8.55 23.64 8.32
N ASN A 39 8.89 23.15 7.13
CA ASN A 39 8.11 22.12 6.45
C ASN A 39 8.09 20.82 7.25
N LYS A 40 9.23 20.42 7.83
CA LYS A 40 9.29 19.28 8.76
C LYS A 40 8.42 19.50 10.00
N LEU A 41 8.44 20.70 10.59
CA LEU A 41 7.62 21.02 11.75
C LEU A 41 6.12 20.97 11.42
N TRP A 42 5.69 21.54 10.29
CA TRP A 42 4.30 21.45 9.83
C TRP A 42 3.87 20.01 9.59
N TYR A 43 4.73 19.19 8.97
CA TYR A 43 4.44 17.77 8.77
C TYR A 43 4.25 17.05 10.11
N PHE A 44 5.12 17.33 11.09
CA PHE A 44 5.00 16.77 12.44
C PHE A 44 3.70 17.20 13.13
N GLU A 45 3.38 18.50 13.10
CA GLU A 45 2.15 19.06 13.69
C GLU A 45 0.89 18.43 13.08
N TYR A 46 0.85 18.29 11.76
CA TYR A 46 -0.27 17.64 11.09
C TYR A 46 -0.31 16.15 11.41
N ALA A 47 0.83 15.48 11.55
CA ALA A 47 0.89 14.11 11.99
C ALA A 47 0.41 13.92 13.44
N THR A 48 0.46 14.91 14.32
CA THR A 48 -0.03 14.76 15.70
C THR A 48 -1.49 15.18 15.88
N SER A 49 -2.11 15.79 14.87
CA SER A 49 -3.49 16.29 14.95
C SER A 49 -4.54 15.16 14.99
N GLU A 50 -5.47 15.24 15.95
CA GLU A 50 -6.53 14.23 16.16
C GLU A 50 -7.47 14.04 14.97
N THR A 51 -7.71 15.09 14.18
CA THR A 51 -8.59 15.06 13.00
C THR A 51 -8.12 14.02 11.98
N PHE A 52 -6.81 13.81 11.85
CA PHE A 52 -6.24 12.79 10.95
C PHE A 52 -6.32 11.38 11.49
N ALA A 53 -6.32 11.21 12.82
CA ALA A 53 -6.52 9.90 13.43
C ALA A 53 -7.96 9.39 13.26
N ALA A 54 -8.92 10.31 13.10
CA ALA A 54 -10.32 9.98 12.88
C ALA A 54 -10.67 9.69 11.42
N SER A 55 -10.03 10.37 10.45
CA SER A 55 -10.32 10.21 9.02
C SER A 55 -9.98 8.82 8.47
N CYS A 56 -9.00 8.13 9.07
CA CYS A 56 -8.48 6.85 8.59
C CYS A 56 -9.17 5.63 9.24
N LYS A 57 -10.32 5.79 9.88
CA LYS A 57 -11.04 4.67 10.52
C LYS A 57 -11.95 3.99 9.50
N ASN A 58 -11.90 2.66 9.50
CA ASN A 58 -12.81 1.80 8.74
C ASN A 58 -12.80 2.01 7.22
N LEU A 59 -11.62 2.20 6.63
CA LEU A 59 -11.46 2.28 5.17
C LEU A 59 -12.11 1.07 4.48
N HIS A 60 -11.88 -0.13 5.02
CA HIS A 60 -12.41 -1.39 4.50
C HIS A 60 -13.94 -1.46 4.39
N GLU A 61 -14.70 -0.64 5.13
CA GLU A 61 -16.18 -0.57 5.04
C GLU A 61 -16.65 0.27 3.83
N HIS A 62 -15.76 1.09 3.27
CA HIS A 62 -16.10 2.14 2.31
C HIS A 62 -15.32 2.03 0.99
N ILE A 63 -14.43 1.04 0.88
CA ILE A 63 -13.65 0.75 -0.33
C ILE A 63 -13.98 -0.66 -0.83
N GLU A 64 -14.12 -0.79 -2.14
CA GLU A 64 -14.16 -2.07 -2.83
C GLU A 64 -12.94 -2.14 -3.74
N ILE A 65 -12.22 -3.24 -3.70
CA ILE A 65 -11.03 -3.49 -4.52
C ILE A 65 -11.29 -4.77 -5.30
N VAL A 66 -11.19 -4.67 -6.62
CA VAL A 66 -11.33 -5.79 -7.54
C VAL A 66 -9.98 -6.00 -8.24
N CYS A 67 -9.45 -7.21 -8.15
CA CYS A 67 -8.16 -7.61 -8.70
C CYS A 67 -8.40 -8.68 -9.77
N ASP A 68 -8.00 -8.42 -11.02
CA ASP A 68 -8.24 -9.31 -12.17
C ASP A 68 -9.70 -9.84 -12.23
N GLY A 69 -10.66 -8.94 -12.00
CA GLY A 69 -12.10 -9.26 -11.99
C GLY A 69 -12.63 -9.91 -10.70
N VAL A 70 -11.78 -10.20 -9.71
CA VAL A 70 -12.15 -10.81 -8.43
C VAL A 70 -12.16 -9.78 -7.31
N SER A 71 -13.30 -9.62 -6.63
CA SER A 71 -13.42 -8.71 -5.48
C SER A 71 -12.69 -9.27 -4.25
N LEU A 72 -11.91 -8.44 -3.58
CA LEU A 72 -11.25 -8.80 -2.32
C LEU A 72 -12.25 -8.79 -1.16
N ASP A 73 -12.21 -9.84 -0.33
CA ASP A 73 -13.02 -9.90 0.89
C ASP A 73 -12.39 -9.07 2.02
N LEU A 74 -12.60 -7.76 1.95
CA LEU A 74 -12.14 -6.82 2.97
C LEU A 74 -13.06 -6.77 4.20
N ALA A 75 -14.32 -7.19 4.06
CA ALA A 75 -15.33 -7.09 5.11
C ALA A 75 -15.15 -8.15 6.20
N ASN A 76 -14.76 -9.37 5.83
CA ASN A 76 -14.50 -10.45 6.78
C ASN A 76 -13.03 -10.53 7.23
N GLY A 77 -12.17 -9.67 6.69
CA GLY A 77 -10.76 -9.60 7.02
C GLY A 77 -10.43 -8.64 8.17
N PRO A 78 -9.16 -8.62 8.64
CA PRO A 78 -8.65 -7.57 9.52
C PRO A 78 -8.96 -6.17 9.00
N HIS A 79 -9.30 -5.27 9.91
CA HIS A 79 -9.61 -3.88 9.59
C HIS A 79 -8.44 -3.22 8.88
N LEU A 80 -8.75 -2.49 7.80
CA LEU A 80 -7.80 -1.63 7.11
C LEU A 80 -8.08 -0.16 7.43
N GLN A 81 -6.99 0.59 7.56
CA GLN A 81 -6.90 2.04 7.67
C GLN A 81 -6.03 2.61 6.55
N GLY A 82 -5.84 1.87 5.48
CA GLY A 82 -5.02 2.29 4.35
C GLY A 82 -4.72 1.16 3.38
N VAL A 83 -4.54 1.53 2.11
CA VAL A 83 -4.11 0.63 1.04
C VAL A 83 -2.98 1.29 0.26
N ALA A 84 -1.96 0.50 -0.09
CA ALA A 84 -0.90 0.91 -0.99
C ALA A 84 -0.87 -0.03 -2.19
N LEU A 85 -0.78 0.54 -3.39
CA LEU A 85 -0.59 -0.17 -4.64
C LEU A 85 0.81 0.13 -5.14
N LEU A 86 1.60 -0.91 -5.37
CA LEU A 86 2.98 -0.76 -5.84
C LEU A 86 3.13 -1.39 -7.21
N ASN A 87 3.83 -0.68 -8.09
CA ASN A 87 4.37 -1.21 -9.33
C ASN A 87 5.89 -1.45 -9.21
N ILE A 88 6.57 -0.75 -8.31
CA ILE A 88 8.00 -0.91 -8.06
C ILE A 88 8.30 -1.42 -6.64
N PRO A 89 9.38 -2.21 -6.47
CA PRO A 89 9.67 -2.88 -5.20
C PRO A 89 10.05 -1.97 -4.04
N TYR A 90 10.62 -0.80 -4.33
CA TYR A 90 11.12 0.10 -3.30
C TYR A 90 10.39 1.43 -3.38
N THR A 91 9.84 1.83 -2.24
CA THR A 91 9.25 3.15 -2.07
C THR A 91 10.33 4.19 -1.76
N HIS A 92 10.01 5.47 -1.92
CA HIS A 92 10.91 6.57 -1.54
C HIS A 92 11.35 6.41 -0.07
N GLY A 93 12.66 6.20 0.15
CA GLY A 93 13.23 5.86 1.46
C GLY A 93 13.77 4.42 1.60
N GLY A 94 13.70 3.60 0.55
CA GLY A 94 14.35 2.28 0.50
C GLY A 94 13.59 1.15 1.23
N SER A 95 12.37 1.42 1.69
CA SER A 95 11.54 0.43 2.37
C SER A 95 10.71 -0.39 1.37
N ASN A 96 10.66 -1.70 1.59
CA ASN A 96 9.82 -2.64 0.85
C ASN A 96 8.55 -2.92 1.67
N LEU A 97 7.40 -2.42 1.21
CA LEU A 97 6.12 -2.65 1.89
C LEU A 97 5.55 -4.04 1.62
N TRP A 98 5.93 -4.70 0.53
CA TRP A 98 5.56 -6.10 0.24
C TRP A 98 6.31 -7.07 1.14
N GLY A 99 7.54 -6.72 1.54
CA GLY A 99 8.41 -7.52 2.40
C GLY A 99 9.23 -8.57 1.66
N GLU A 100 10.23 -9.11 2.35
CA GLU A 100 11.10 -10.16 1.82
C GLU A 100 10.41 -11.54 1.84
N HIS A 101 10.64 -12.32 0.79
CA HIS A 101 10.12 -13.67 0.70
C HIS A 101 10.74 -14.59 1.78
N LEU A 102 9.99 -15.61 2.23
CA LEU A 102 10.45 -16.61 3.20
C LEU A 102 11.75 -17.31 2.75
N SER A 103 12.01 -17.44 1.44
CA SER A 103 13.28 -17.98 0.94
C SER A 103 14.47 -17.03 1.17
N GLN A 104 14.33 -15.72 0.97
CA GLN A 104 15.38 -14.74 1.26
C GLN A 104 15.67 -14.64 2.75
N LYS A 105 14.62 -14.76 3.59
CA LYS A 105 14.79 -14.85 5.05
C LYS A 105 15.55 -16.11 5.46
N ARG A 106 15.35 -17.23 4.75
CA ARG A 106 16.15 -18.47 4.89
C ARG A 106 17.59 -18.30 4.39
N ILE A 107 17.81 -17.62 3.27
CA ILE A 107 19.14 -17.34 2.72
C ILE A 107 19.95 -16.46 3.67
N ARG A 108 19.37 -15.37 4.19
CA ARG A 108 20.00 -14.52 5.20
C ARG A 108 20.22 -15.26 6.53
N LYS A 109 19.29 -16.11 6.96
CA LYS A 109 19.50 -16.99 8.13
C LYS A 109 20.59 -18.05 7.90
N SER A 110 20.74 -18.55 6.67
CA SER A 110 21.78 -19.53 6.31
C SER A 110 23.17 -18.91 6.11
N ALA A 111 23.26 -17.58 5.95
CA ALA A 111 24.51 -16.83 5.87
C ALA A 111 25.06 -16.41 7.25
N GLY A 112 24.35 -16.72 8.35
CA GLY A 112 24.84 -16.49 9.72
C GLY A 112 25.76 -17.62 10.21
N PRO A 113 26.69 -17.38 11.16
CA PRO A 113 27.81 -18.29 11.43
C PRO A 113 27.48 -19.64 12.12
N PHE A 114 26.21 -20.00 12.34
CA PHE A 114 25.85 -21.17 13.15
C PHE A 114 24.75 -22.08 12.53
N ARG A 115 25.25 -23.16 11.91
CA ARG A 115 24.80 -24.58 11.87
C ARG A 115 23.42 -25.04 11.35
N LYS A 116 23.56 -26.06 10.49
CA LYS A 116 22.84 -27.34 10.27
C LYS A 116 21.45 -27.33 9.63
N GLY A 117 21.39 -28.01 8.49
CA GLY A 117 20.23 -28.07 7.60
C GLY A 117 19.18 -29.11 7.96
N LYS A 118 18.02 -28.93 7.32
CA LYS A 118 17.00 -29.94 7.07
C LYS A 118 16.58 -29.80 5.61
N LYS A 119 16.82 -30.84 4.81
CA LYS A 119 16.21 -31.03 3.48
C LYS A 119 14.71 -31.25 3.68
N LEU A 120 13.86 -30.57 2.91
CA LEU A 120 12.50 -31.05 2.66
C LEU A 120 12.09 -30.82 1.20
N LYS A 121 11.40 -31.83 0.68
CA LYS A 121 11.17 -32.23 -0.71
C LYS A 121 10.42 -31.19 -1.56
N SER A 122 10.77 -31.17 -2.84
CA SER A 122 9.94 -30.61 -3.91
C SER A 122 8.63 -31.41 -4.02
N SER A 123 7.52 -30.71 -4.12
CA SER A 123 6.30 -31.24 -4.71
C SER A 123 5.79 -30.19 -5.68
N ASP A 124 5.88 -30.51 -6.96
CA ASP A 124 5.27 -29.78 -8.05
C ASP A 124 3.77 -29.63 -7.77
N LYS A 125 3.28 -28.40 -7.73
CA LYS A 125 1.85 -28.10 -7.72
C LYS A 125 1.60 -27.04 -8.77
N GLU A 126 0.95 -27.46 -9.85
CA GLU A 126 0.39 -26.59 -10.87
C GLU A 126 -0.36 -25.43 -10.21
N LEU A 127 0.04 -24.22 -10.60
CA LEU A 127 -0.51 -22.97 -10.12
C LEU A 127 -1.94 -22.80 -10.66
N SER A 128 -2.93 -23.10 -9.81
CA SER A 128 -4.33 -22.83 -10.11
C SER A 128 -4.60 -21.33 -9.98
N ALA A 129 -4.85 -20.68 -11.12
CA ALA A 129 -5.12 -19.25 -11.28
C ALA A 129 -6.49 -18.78 -10.72
N THR A 130 -6.96 -19.30 -9.59
CA THR A 130 -8.38 -19.11 -9.20
C THR A 130 -8.68 -18.85 -7.72
N SER A 131 -7.70 -18.55 -6.85
CA SER A 131 -8.00 -18.00 -5.52
C SER A 131 -6.78 -17.32 -4.89
N PHE A 132 -6.89 -16.04 -4.53
CA PHE A 132 -5.88 -15.31 -3.76
C PHE A 132 -5.86 -15.80 -2.29
N ASN A 133 -5.45 -17.05 -2.07
CA ASN A 133 -5.27 -17.58 -0.73
C ASN A 133 -4.01 -16.98 -0.09
N SER A 134 -4.07 -16.72 1.22
CA SER A 134 -2.97 -16.15 2.01
C SER A 134 -1.65 -16.94 1.93
N VAL A 135 -1.74 -18.24 1.62
CA VAL A 135 -0.59 -19.13 1.43
C VAL A 135 0.19 -18.77 0.16
N ASP A 136 -0.49 -18.46 -0.94
CA ASP A 136 0.16 -18.12 -2.22
C ASP A 136 0.82 -16.73 -2.16
N LEU A 137 0.16 -15.77 -1.51
CA LEU A 137 0.73 -14.43 -1.29
C LEU A 137 1.96 -14.44 -0.37
N SER A 138 2.08 -15.43 0.52
CA SER A 138 3.26 -15.57 1.39
C SER A 138 4.53 -15.95 0.61
N VAL A 139 4.36 -16.59 -0.55
CA VAL A 139 5.44 -16.98 -1.46
C VAL A 139 5.64 -16.05 -2.65
N ALA A 140 4.64 -15.23 -2.96
CA ALA A 140 4.69 -14.24 -4.04
C ALA A 140 5.91 -13.31 -3.90
N THR A 141 6.66 -13.19 -4.99
CA THR A 141 7.85 -12.34 -5.10
C THR A 141 7.48 -11.12 -5.93
N GLN A 142 7.78 -9.95 -5.40
CA GLN A 142 7.61 -8.71 -6.12
C GLN A 142 8.71 -8.59 -7.18
N ASP A 143 8.32 -8.45 -8.44
CA ASP A 143 9.22 -8.28 -9.58
C ASP A 143 8.66 -7.20 -10.51
N PHE A 144 9.40 -6.10 -10.70
CA PHE A 144 8.98 -5.04 -11.62
C PHE A 144 8.77 -5.53 -13.08
N GLY A 145 9.40 -6.64 -13.48
CA GLY A 145 9.27 -7.21 -14.82
C GLY A 145 8.03 -8.09 -15.03
N ASP A 146 7.31 -8.46 -13.96
CA ASP A 146 6.20 -9.41 -14.03
C ASP A 146 4.87 -8.80 -14.51
N ARG A 147 4.82 -7.46 -14.63
CA ARG A 147 3.64 -6.66 -14.99
C ARG A 147 2.47 -6.81 -14.01
N LEU A 148 2.77 -7.05 -12.74
CA LEU A 148 1.79 -7.13 -11.69
C LEU A 148 1.88 -5.94 -10.73
N ILE A 149 0.76 -5.66 -10.11
CA ILE A 149 0.57 -4.65 -9.08
C ILE A 149 0.47 -5.37 -7.74
N GLU A 150 1.32 -5.00 -6.78
CA GLU A 150 1.17 -5.44 -5.40
C GLU A 150 0.13 -4.60 -4.66
N VAL A 151 -0.93 -5.27 -4.19
CA VAL A 151 -1.99 -4.67 -3.37
C VAL A 151 -1.70 -4.93 -1.89
N ILE A 152 -1.43 -3.87 -1.13
CA ILE A 152 -0.99 -3.95 0.26
C ILE A 152 -1.98 -3.25 1.19
N GLY A 153 -2.42 -3.97 2.22
CA GLY A 153 -3.27 -3.45 3.28
C GLY A 153 -2.47 -2.96 4.48
N LEU A 154 -2.88 -1.82 5.03
CA LEU A 154 -2.29 -1.21 6.21
C LEU A 154 -3.34 -1.12 7.32
N GLU A 155 -3.11 -1.88 8.39
CA GLU A 155 -4.05 -2.03 9.53
C GLU A 155 -4.14 -0.80 10.44
N ASN A 156 -3.13 0.07 10.43
CA ASN A 156 -3.12 1.26 11.27
C ASN A 156 -2.32 2.41 10.65
N CYS A 157 -2.60 3.62 11.10
CA CYS A 157 -1.93 4.85 10.67
C CYS A 157 -0.41 4.86 10.85
N LEU A 158 0.13 4.08 11.79
CA LEU A 158 1.58 4.02 12.07
C LEU A 158 2.28 2.91 11.28
N HIS A 159 1.52 2.05 10.59
CA HIS A 159 2.02 0.82 9.99
C HIS A 159 3.14 1.11 8.98
N MET A 160 2.93 2.09 8.09
CA MET A 160 3.96 2.47 7.13
C MET A 160 5.21 3.05 7.81
N GLY A 161 5.04 3.83 8.88
CA GLY A 161 6.15 4.33 9.70
C GLY A 161 6.93 3.20 10.39
N GLN A 162 6.25 2.18 10.88
CA GLN A 162 6.87 0.98 11.47
C GLN A 162 7.66 0.18 10.43
N VAL A 163 7.15 0.08 9.20
CA VAL A 163 7.91 -0.58 8.11
C VAL A 163 9.14 0.24 7.72
N ARG A 164 8.99 1.55 7.61
CA ARG A 164 10.13 2.47 7.30
C ARG A 164 11.23 2.46 8.36
N THR A 165 10.86 2.30 9.63
CA THR A 165 11.80 2.23 10.75
C THR A 165 12.32 0.82 11.02
N GLY A 166 11.82 -0.20 10.30
CA GLY A 166 12.19 -1.61 10.49
C GLY A 166 11.55 -2.27 11.71
N LEU A 167 10.67 -1.59 12.45
CA LEU A 167 9.90 -2.16 13.56
C LEU A 167 8.87 -3.19 13.09
N ARG A 168 8.45 -3.12 11.82
CA ARG A 168 7.59 -4.10 11.16
C ARG A 168 8.21 -4.49 9.83
N ALA A 169 8.06 -5.77 9.46
CA ALA A 169 8.73 -6.30 8.26
C ALA A 169 8.06 -5.87 6.94
N SER A 170 6.74 -5.75 6.92
CA SER A 170 5.94 -5.46 5.73
C SER A 170 4.52 -5.04 6.10
N GLY A 171 3.79 -4.55 5.10
CA GLY A 171 2.33 -4.48 5.11
C GLY A 171 1.67 -5.86 4.99
N ARG A 172 0.34 -5.89 5.06
CA ARG A 172 -0.46 -7.09 4.78
C ARG A 172 -0.59 -7.25 3.27
N ARG A 173 -0.11 -8.36 2.71
CA ARG A 173 -0.29 -8.67 1.28
C ARG A 173 -1.75 -9.04 1.03
N LEU A 174 -2.43 -8.31 0.15
CA LEU A 174 -3.85 -8.53 -0.18
C LEU A 174 -4.02 -9.23 -1.52
N ALA A 175 -3.24 -8.84 -2.54
CA ALA A 175 -3.25 -9.44 -3.86
C ALA A 175 -1.99 -9.07 -4.65
N GLN A 176 -1.72 -9.82 -5.72
CA GLN A 176 -0.80 -9.46 -6.80
C GLN A 176 -1.56 -9.72 -8.11
N CYS A 177 -1.74 -8.70 -8.95
CA CYS A 177 -2.66 -8.77 -10.09
C CYS A 177 -2.27 -7.81 -11.22
N SER A 178 -2.75 -8.05 -12.44
CA SER A 178 -2.45 -7.20 -13.60
C SER A 178 -3.36 -5.97 -13.72
N GLU A 179 -4.59 -6.09 -13.19
CA GLU A 179 -5.59 -5.03 -13.17
C GLU A 179 -6.14 -4.87 -11.74
N VAL A 180 -6.28 -3.61 -11.32
CA VAL A 180 -6.92 -3.22 -10.06
C VAL A 180 -8.00 -2.19 -10.34
N ILE A 181 -9.22 -2.46 -9.90
CA ILE A 181 -10.33 -1.50 -9.90
C ILE A 181 -10.65 -1.12 -8.47
N ILE A 182 -10.71 0.18 -8.20
CA ILE A 182 -11.03 0.73 -6.89
C ILE A 182 -12.31 1.53 -6.96
N LYS A 183 -13.24 1.20 -6.06
CA LYS A 183 -14.47 1.96 -5.85
C LYS A 183 -14.50 2.48 -4.43
N THR A 184 -14.90 3.73 -4.28
CA THR A 184 -14.99 4.42 -3.00
C THR A 184 -16.42 4.89 -2.77
N ARG A 185 -16.94 4.69 -1.55
CA ARG A 185 -18.30 5.13 -1.16
C ARG A 185 -18.30 6.47 -0.43
N LYS A 186 -17.13 6.98 -0.08
CA LYS A 186 -16.88 8.25 0.60
C LYS A 186 -15.65 8.92 0.00
N THR A 187 -15.49 10.21 0.30
CA THR A 187 -14.32 10.96 -0.15
C THR A 187 -13.09 10.52 0.65
N PHE A 188 -12.00 10.17 -0.03
CA PHE A 188 -10.76 9.76 0.61
C PHE A 188 -9.57 10.58 0.13
N PRO A 189 -8.60 10.90 1.02
CA PRO A 189 -7.32 11.41 0.59
C PRO A 189 -6.55 10.30 -0.12
N MET A 190 -6.02 10.61 -1.29
CA MET A 190 -5.18 9.71 -2.06
C MET A 190 -3.93 10.45 -2.52
N GLN A 191 -2.88 9.70 -2.83
CA GLN A 191 -1.71 10.24 -3.52
C GLN A 191 -1.13 9.24 -4.50
N ILE A 192 -0.54 9.77 -5.58
CA ILE A 192 0.10 9.02 -6.65
C ILE A 192 1.46 9.66 -6.90
N ASP A 193 2.53 8.90 -6.74
CA ASP A 193 3.90 9.37 -6.97
C ASP A 193 4.25 10.73 -6.31
N GLY A 194 3.60 11.05 -5.18
CA GLY A 194 3.78 12.28 -4.42
C GLY A 194 2.78 13.40 -4.71
N GLU A 195 1.89 13.23 -5.69
CA GLU A 195 0.81 14.17 -6.02
C GLU A 195 -0.48 13.79 -5.27
N PRO A 196 -0.92 14.59 -4.29
CA PRO A 196 -2.09 14.28 -3.47
C PRO A 196 -3.39 14.85 -4.05
N TRP A 197 -4.52 14.16 -3.84
CA TRP A 197 -5.86 14.68 -4.15
C TRP A 197 -6.94 14.11 -3.21
N MET A 198 -8.12 14.72 -3.24
CA MET A 198 -9.31 14.18 -2.56
C MET A 198 -10.18 13.44 -3.57
N GLN A 199 -10.13 12.11 -3.52
CA GLN A 199 -10.94 11.26 -4.39
C GLN A 199 -12.40 11.32 -3.97
N GLN A 200 -13.29 11.74 -4.88
CA GLN A 200 -14.73 11.72 -4.65
C GLN A 200 -15.29 10.29 -4.70
N PRO A 201 -16.45 10.04 -4.05
CA PRO A 201 -17.12 8.74 -4.15
C PRO A 201 -17.35 8.35 -5.61
N CYS A 202 -17.07 7.08 -5.92
CA CYS A 202 -17.32 6.47 -7.21
C CYS A 202 -18.18 5.22 -7.02
N THR A 203 -19.50 5.42 -6.97
CA THR A 203 -20.50 4.36 -6.78
C THR A 203 -20.90 3.64 -8.07
N SER A 204 -20.60 4.22 -9.24
CA SER A 204 -20.88 3.65 -10.56
C SER A 204 -19.59 3.14 -11.22
N LYS A 205 -19.68 2.09 -12.05
CA LYS A 205 -18.52 1.55 -12.81
C LYS A 205 -17.82 2.62 -13.65
N ASP A 206 -18.56 3.54 -14.25
CA ASP A 206 -17.97 4.59 -15.11
C ASP A 206 -17.14 5.64 -14.33
N GLN A 207 -17.16 5.59 -13.00
CA GLN A 207 -16.43 6.50 -12.12
C GLN A 207 -15.33 5.81 -11.32
N SER A 208 -15.13 4.49 -11.48
CA SER A 208 -14.07 3.79 -10.76
C SER A 208 -12.68 4.26 -11.16
N MET A 209 -11.73 3.98 -10.28
CA MET A 209 -10.31 4.15 -10.57
C MET A 209 -9.79 2.82 -11.08
N ASP A 210 -9.44 2.81 -12.34
CA ASP A 210 -8.99 1.62 -13.03
C ASP A 210 -7.49 1.76 -13.27
N LEU A 211 -6.76 0.80 -12.73
CA LEU A 211 -5.32 0.73 -12.76
C LEU A 211 -4.93 -0.54 -13.48
N SER A 212 -4.19 -0.39 -14.56
CA SER A 212 -3.64 -1.51 -15.30
C SER A 212 -2.19 -1.25 -15.65
N ILE A 213 -1.41 -2.32 -15.67
CA ILE A 213 -0.08 -2.31 -16.25
C ILE A 213 -0.21 -2.90 -17.66
N ASN A 214 0.18 -2.13 -18.68
CA ASN A 214 0.25 -2.59 -20.08
C ASN A 214 1.57 -3.33 -20.36
#